data_AF-X1VVY3-F1
#
_entry.id   AF-X1VVY3-F1
#
_cell.length_a   1.000
_cell.length_b   1.000
_cell.length_c   1.000
_cell.angle_alpha   90.00
_cell.angle_beta   90.00
_cell.angle_gamma   90.00
#
_symmetry.space_group_name_H-M   'P 1'
#
loop_
_entity.id
_entity.type
_entity.pdbx_description
1 polymer ?
#
loop_
_entity_poly.entity_id
_entity_poly.type
_entity_poly.pdbx_seq_one_letter_code
_entity_poly.pdbx_strand_id
1 'polypeptide(L)'
;MVLSKYSMDTFIAPRLSELTKVIVPDLHSCTKEYGNWVNIFILNTIVRVRIIKRDRQLIMYFLRKVEGAFQEYHEGRFFLESYVKSRNKAISSYFHSLRHFEAAMSLAYHAFDTIRIMNQGKKLFTKEDGSPLQRLNYLQNLSKHPDKGLSQSDISSELNISIWLTNEGIECHITKLLFSEFSSLLIKLAKSAEVISNPPLSSQKKNIT
;
A
#
# COMPACT_ATOMS: atom_id res chain seq x y z
N MET A 1 27.51 8.75 -14.73
CA MET A 1 27.81 9.93 -13.88
C MET A 1 27.49 9.54 -12.45
N VAL A 2 28.44 9.69 -11.51
CA VAL A 2 28.20 9.40 -10.09
C VAL A 2 27.94 10.72 -9.40
N LEU A 3 26.74 10.90 -8.83
CA LEU A 3 26.38 12.11 -8.09
C LEU A 3 27.01 12.11 -6.69
N SER A 4 27.33 13.30 -6.18
CA SER A 4 27.77 13.45 -4.78
C SER A 4 26.62 13.16 -3.81
N LYS A 5 26.93 12.81 -2.55
CA LYS A 5 25.91 12.61 -1.51
C LYS A 5 25.04 13.84 -1.32
N TYR A 6 25.66 15.01 -1.24
CA TYR A 6 24.97 16.30 -1.16
C TYR A 6 24.01 16.50 -2.35
N SER A 7 24.46 16.22 -3.57
CA SER A 7 23.61 16.35 -4.75
C SER A 7 22.40 15.41 -4.72
N MET A 8 22.56 14.18 -4.20
CA MET A 8 21.45 13.23 -4.06
C MET A 8 20.42 13.72 -3.04
N ASP A 9 20.89 14.13 -1.87
CA ASP A 9 20.02 14.47 -0.74
C ASP A 9 19.31 15.81 -0.94
N THR A 10 19.95 16.77 -1.61
CA THR A 10 19.36 18.08 -1.90
C THR A 10 18.46 18.05 -3.13
N PHE A 11 18.90 17.48 -4.26
CA PHE A 11 18.18 17.64 -5.54
C PHE A 11 17.21 16.51 -5.88
N ILE A 12 17.32 15.35 -5.25
CA ILE A 12 16.50 14.18 -5.62
C ILE A 12 15.51 13.85 -4.50
N ALA A 13 16.04 13.40 -3.37
CA ALA A 13 15.24 12.89 -2.28
C ALA A 13 16.03 12.99 -0.97
N PRO A 14 15.40 13.41 0.14
CA PRO A 14 16.07 13.45 1.43
C PRO A 14 16.61 12.07 1.81
N ARG A 15 17.86 12.03 2.28
CA ARG A 15 18.54 10.82 2.76
C ARG A 15 18.66 9.69 1.73
N LEU A 16 18.58 10.02 0.45
CA LEU A 16 18.80 9.07 -0.64
C LEU A 16 20.22 8.49 -0.63
N SER A 17 21.20 9.26 -0.16
CA SER A 17 22.58 8.81 -0.04
C SER A 17 22.74 7.67 0.98
N GLU A 18 21.85 7.60 1.99
CA GLU A 18 21.79 6.54 3.01
C GLU A 18 21.13 5.26 2.50
N LEU A 19 20.38 5.33 1.39
CA LEU A 19 19.71 4.19 0.77
C LEU A 19 20.74 3.22 0.19
N THR A 20 21.02 2.17 0.96
CA THR A 20 22.09 1.19 0.73
C THR A 20 21.62 -0.25 0.91
N LYS A 21 20.49 -0.47 1.59
CA LYS A 21 19.94 -1.79 1.86
C LYS A 21 18.44 -1.78 1.58
N VAL A 22 17.94 -2.92 1.09
CA VAL A 22 16.51 -3.15 0.91
C VAL A 22 16.02 -4.02 2.06
N ILE A 23 15.28 -3.42 3.00
CA ILE A 23 14.62 -4.11 4.11
C ILE A 23 13.12 -4.16 3.82
N VAL A 24 12.76 -4.61 2.63
CA VAL A 24 11.36 -4.78 2.20
C VAL A 24 11.01 -6.26 2.29
N PRO A 25 10.08 -6.65 3.19
CA PRO A 25 9.66 -8.04 3.30
C PRO A 25 9.09 -8.61 1.99
N ASP A 26 9.38 -9.88 1.71
CA ASP A 26 8.70 -10.61 0.65
C ASP A 26 7.32 -11.08 1.13
N LEU A 27 6.31 -10.86 0.29
CA LEU A 27 4.93 -11.26 0.58
C LEU A 27 4.48 -12.48 -0.24
N HIS A 28 5.29 -13.00 -1.17
CA HIS A 28 4.90 -14.15 -2.00
C HIS A 28 4.61 -15.41 -1.18
N SER A 29 5.31 -15.61 -0.06
CA SER A 29 5.11 -16.76 0.83
C SER A 29 3.97 -16.58 1.83
N CYS A 30 3.36 -15.40 1.94
CA CYS A 30 2.39 -15.10 2.99
C CYS A 30 1.00 -15.69 2.72
N THR A 31 0.65 -15.96 1.47
CA THR A 31 -0.66 -16.51 1.09
C THR A 31 -0.53 -17.48 -0.08
N LYS A 32 -1.10 -18.67 0.05
CA LYS A 32 -1.10 -19.68 -1.03
C LYS A 32 -1.91 -19.24 -2.25
N GLU A 33 -2.86 -18.34 -2.05
CA GLU A 33 -3.81 -17.85 -3.06
C GLU A 33 -3.44 -16.49 -3.65
N TYR A 34 -2.20 -16.06 -3.45
CA TYR A 34 -1.69 -14.77 -3.91
C TYR A 34 -2.11 -14.49 -5.37
N GLY A 35 -2.83 -13.38 -5.59
CA GLY A 35 -3.24 -12.93 -6.92
C GLY A 35 -4.40 -13.70 -7.57
N ASN A 36 -5.04 -14.64 -6.86
CA ASN A 36 -6.15 -15.44 -7.40
C ASN A 36 -7.48 -15.22 -6.68
N TRP A 37 -7.57 -14.29 -5.74
CA TRP A 37 -8.79 -14.09 -4.94
C TRP A 37 -9.98 -13.66 -5.79
N VAL A 38 -9.78 -12.82 -6.81
CA VAL A 38 -10.84 -12.42 -7.75
C VAL A 38 -11.35 -13.64 -8.53
N ASN A 39 -10.45 -14.48 -9.02
CA ASN A 39 -10.80 -15.70 -9.77
C ASN A 39 -11.59 -16.68 -8.87
N ILE A 40 -11.09 -16.91 -7.65
CA ILE A 40 -11.75 -17.77 -6.65
C ILE A 40 -13.14 -17.23 -6.31
N PHE A 41 -13.28 -15.92 -6.10
CA PHE A 41 -14.57 -15.31 -5.81
C PHE A 41 -15.58 -15.45 -6.96
N ILE A 42 -15.15 -15.22 -8.21
CA ILE A 42 -16.00 -15.38 -9.38
C ILE A 42 -16.49 -16.83 -9.50
N LEU A 43 -15.58 -17.80 -9.39
CA LEU A 43 -15.92 -19.22 -9.46
C LEU A 43 -16.86 -19.62 -8.32
N ASN A 44 -16.60 -19.18 -7.09
CA ASN A 44 -17.49 -19.44 -5.95
C ASN A 44 -18.86 -18.77 -6.11
N THR A 45 -18.93 -17.59 -6.72
CA THR A 45 -20.21 -16.90 -6.99
C THR A 45 -21.03 -17.62 -8.07
N ILE A 46 -20.38 -18.21 -9.07
CA ILE A 46 -21.04 -18.97 -10.14
C ILE A 46 -21.52 -20.32 -9.61
N VAL A 47 -20.67 -21.04 -8.86
CA VAL A 47 -20.87 -22.46 -8.53
C VAL A 47 -21.49 -22.69 -7.15
N ARG A 48 -21.22 -21.81 -6.16
CA ARG A 48 -21.51 -22.10 -4.74
C ARG A 48 -22.51 -21.14 -4.09
N VAL A 49 -22.35 -19.83 -4.25
CA VAL A 49 -23.11 -18.83 -3.46
C VAL A 49 -23.68 -17.72 -4.32
N ARG A 50 -24.99 -17.49 -4.23
CA ARG A 50 -25.66 -16.36 -4.88
C ARG A 50 -25.64 -15.14 -3.95
N ILE A 51 -24.74 -14.20 -4.22
CA ILE A 51 -24.57 -12.96 -3.43
C ILE A 51 -25.43 -11.84 -4.04
N ILE A 52 -25.99 -10.97 -3.19
CA ILE A 52 -26.75 -9.78 -3.60
C ILE A 52 -25.86 -8.84 -4.43
N LYS A 53 -26.42 -8.22 -5.47
CA LYS A 53 -25.67 -7.42 -6.46
C LYS A 53 -24.83 -6.30 -5.84
N ARG A 54 -25.35 -5.62 -4.81
CA ARG A 54 -24.65 -4.53 -4.10
C ARG A 54 -23.40 -5.03 -3.39
N ASP A 55 -23.53 -6.10 -2.60
CA ASP A 55 -22.41 -6.67 -1.85
C ASP A 55 -21.36 -7.26 -2.80
N ARG A 56 -21.79 -7.85 -3.91
CA ARG A 56 -20.89 -8.35 -4.95
C ARG A 56 -20.02 -7.23 -5.56
N GLN A 57 -20.55 -6.03 -5.77
CA GLN A 57 -19.78 -4.90 -6.28
C GLN A 57 -18.73 -4.44 -5.27
N LEU A 58 -19.09 -4.35 -3.99
CA LEU A 58 -18.16 -3.97 -2.91
C LEU A 58 -17.07 -5.03 -2.73
N ILE A 59 -17.43 -6.32 -2.75
CA ILE A 59 -16.46 -7.42 -2.67
C ILE A 59 -15.51 -7.39 -3.86
N MET A 60 -16.02 -7.26 -5.10
CA MET A 60 -15.15 -7.16 -6.28
C MET A 60 -14.24 -5.94 -6.23
N TYR A 61 -14.74 -4.81 -5.75
CA TYR A 61 -13.93 -3.61 -5.56
C TYR A 61 -12.83 -3.87 -4.54
N PHE A 62 -13.16 -4.44 -3.38
CA PHE A 62 -12.21 -4.82 -2.34
C PHE A 62 -11.11 -5.75 -2.87
N LEU A 63 -11.49 -6.89 -3.46
CA LEU A 63 -10.54 -7.91 -3.93
C LEU A 63 -9.57 -7.35 -4.98
N ARG A 64 -10.07 -6.58 -5.95
CA ARG A 64 -9.21 -5.92 -6.96
C ARG A 64 -8.22 -4.93 -6.34
N LYS A 65 -8.62 -4.21 -5.28
CA LYS A 65 -7.73 -3.29 -4.57
C LYS A 65 -6.66 -4.03 -3.78
N VAL A 66 -6.99 -5.16 -3.17
CA VAL A 66 -6.02 -5.99 -2.48
C VAL A 66 -5.01 -6.56 -3.48
N GLU A 67 -5.46 -7.22 -4.55
CA GLU A 67 -4.55 -7.77 -5.58
C GLU A 67 -3.64 -6.70 -6.18
N GLY A 68 -4.20 -5.54 -6.54
CA GLY A 68 -3.42 -4.42 -7.04
C GLY A 68 -2.41 -3.89 -6.01
N ALA A 69 -2.80 -3.77 -4.73
CA ALA A 69 -1.89 -3.29 -3.68
C ALA A 69 -0.68 -4.22 -3.52
N PHE A 70 -0.91 -5.53 -3.59
CA PHE A 70 0.15 -6.52 -3.58
C PHE A 70 1.04 -6.40 -4.83
N GLN A 71 0.45 -6.40 -6.03
CA GLN A 71 1.21 -6.27 -7.29
C GLN A 71 2.13 -5.05 -7.26
N GLU A 72 1.59 -3.87 -6.93
CA GLU A 72 2.34 -2.62 -6.84
C GLU A 72 3.43 -2.68 -5.75
N TYR A 73 3.17 -3.34 -4.62
CA TYR A 73 4.19 -3.55 -3.58
C TYR A 73 5.37 -4.38 -4.08
N HIS A 74 5.10 -5.46 -4.83
CA HIS A 74 6.14 -6.31 -5.40
C HIS A 74 6.96 -5.62 -6.48
N GLU A 75 6.31 -4.90 -7.40
CA GLU A 75 7.01 -4.09 -8.40
C GLU A 75 7.84 -2.98 -7.74
N GLY A 76 7.29 -2.31 -6.72
CA GLY A 76 8.01 -1.30 -5.94
C GLY A 76 9.26 -1.85 -5.29
N ARG A 77 9.17 -3.06 -4.71
CA ARG A 77 10.33 -3.79 -4.18
C ARG A 77 11.36 -4.12 -5.27
N PHE A 78 10.91 -4.65 -6.41
CA PHE A 78 11.79 -5.02 -7.52
C PHE A 78 12.62 -3.83 -8.03
N PHE A 79 11.98 -2.67 -8.22
CA PHE A 79 12.68 -1.45 -8.63
C PHE A 79 13.62 -0.92 -7.55
N LEU A 80 13.25 -1.05 -6.26
CA LEU A 80 14.12 -0.63 -5.15
C LEU A 80 15.38 -1.50 -5.07
N GLU A 81 15.22 -2.81 -5.21
CA GLU A 81 16.35 -3.74 -5.28
C GLU A 81 17.23 -3.46 -6.49
N SER A 82 16.63 -3.19 -7.64
CA SER A 82 17.35 -2.80 -8.85
C SER A 82 18.16 -1.51 -8.65
N TYR A 83 17.60 -0.52 -7.95
CA TYR A 83 18.30 0.71 -7.59
C TYR A 83 19.53 0.44 -6.71
N VAL A 84 19.37 -0.35 -5.65
CA VAL A 84 20.45 -0.67 -4.69
C VAL A 84 21.53 -1.54 -5.31
N LYS A 85 21.17 -2.52 -6.14
CA LYS A 85 22.11 -3.43 -6.83
C LYS A 85 22.87 -2.73 -7.96
N SER A 86 22.29 -1.70 -8.57
CA SER A 86 22.90 -0.99 -9.70
C SER A 86 24.12 -0.17 -9.27
N ARG A 87 25.29 -0.46 -9.84
CA ARG A 87 26.55 0.28 -9.61
C ARG A 87 26.42 1.79 -9.83
N ASN A 88 25.58 2.20 -10.79
CA ASN A 88 25.37 3.60 -11.16
C ASN A 88 24.16 4.25 -10.45
N LYS A 89 23.48 3.55 -9.52
CA LYS A 89 22.28 4.02 -8.79
C LYS A 89 21.30 4.79 -9.69
N ALA A 90 20.65 4.08 -10.62
CA ALA A 90 19.78 4.70 -11.61
C ALA A 90 18.59 5.42 -10.94
N ILE A 91 18.59 6.75 -10.95
CA ILE A 91 17.58 7.59 -10.29
C ILE A 91 16.16 7.28 -10.78
N SER A 92 16.02 6.89 -12.06
CA SER A 92 14.74 6.43 -12.61
C SER A 92 14.19 5.22 -11.86
N SER A 93 15.02 4.22 -11.52
CA SER A 93 14.60 3.06 -10.73
C SER A 93 14.11 3.44 -9.34
N TYR A 94 14.72 4.45 -8.71
CA TYR A 94 14.24 4.99 -7.44
C TYR A 94 12.83 5.60 -7.57
N PHE A 95 12.61 6.45 -8.57
CA PHE A 95 11.29 7.06 -8.78
C PHE A 95 10.23 6.06 -9.22
N HIS A 96 10.60 5.03 -10.00
CA HIS A 96 9.70 3.93 -10.31
C HIS A 96 9.28 3.20 -9.03
N SER A 97 10.24 2.87 -8.16
CA SER A 97 9.95 2.25 -6.87
C SER A 97 9.01 3.11 -6.02
N LEU A 98 9.30 4.41 -5.88
CA LEU A 98 8.48 5.35 -5.12
C LEU A 98 7.04 5.38 -5.62
N ARG A 99 6.84 5.52 -6.94
CA ARG A 99 5.51 5.53 -7.56
C ARG A 99 4.73 4.24 -7.28
N HIS A 100 5.37 3.09 -7.38
CA HIS A 100 4.74 1.80 -7.09
C HIS A 100 4.35 1.69 -5.61
N PHE A 101 5.18 2.16 -4.68
CA PHE A 101 4.80 2.22 -3.27
C PHE A 101 3.65 3.20 -2.99
N GLU A 102 3.60 4.36 -3.64
CA GLU A 102 2.47 5.30 -3.54
C GLU A 102 1.15 4.69 -4.05
N ALA A 103 1.22 3.99 -5.18
CA ALA A 103 0.08 3.24 -5.72
C ALA A 103 -0.36 2.14 -4.75
N ALA A 104 0.58 1.34 -4.23
CA ALA A 104 0.30 0.30 -3.25
C ALA A 104 -0.37 0.87 -1.99
N MET A 105 0.13 1.99 -1.44
CA MET A 105 -0.45 2.66 -0.28
C MET A 105 -1.89 3.11 -0.55
N SER A 106 -2.12 3.72 -1.73
CA SER A 106 -3.44 4.15 -2.17
C SER A 106 -4.43 2.98 -2.26
N LEU A 107 -4.03 1.90 -2.91
CA LEU A 107 -4.86 0.72 -3.09
C LEU A 107 -5.16 0.03 -1.75
N ALA A 108 -4.15 -0.12 -0.89
CA ALA A 108 -4.29 -0.70 0.44
C ALA A 108 -5.26 0.10 1.32
N TYR A 109 -5.12 1.43 1.35
CA TYR A 109 -6.04 2.28 2.12
C TYR A 109 -7.47 2.18 1.61
N HIS A 110 -7.68 2.19 0.28
CA HIS A 110 -9.02 1.99 -0.30
C HIS A 110 -9.62 0.61 0.02
N ALA A 111 -8.80 -0.43 0.14
CA ALA A 111 -9.26 -1.74 0.56
C ALA A 111 -9.74 -1.73 2.03
N PHE A 112 -8.98 -1.10 2.95
CA PHE A 112 -9.43 -0.90 4.34
C PHE A 112 -10.71 -0.07 4.42
N ASP A 113 -10.81 0.99 3.61
CA ASP A 113 -12.02 1.82 3.55
C ASP A 113 -13.24 1.03 3.08
N THR A 114 -13.05 0.11 2.13
CA THR A 114 -14.12 -0.77 1.67
C THR A 114 -14.58 -1.72 2.78
N ILE A 115 -13.65 -2.31 3.54
CA ILE A 115 -13.99 -3.12 4.73
C ILE A 115 -14.78 -2.29 5.75
N ARG A 116 -14.38 -1.03 5.98
CA ARG A 116 -15.13 -0.10 6.85
C ARG A 116 -16.56 0.07 6.37
N ILE A 117 -16.78 0.31 5.08
CA ILE A 117 -18.11 0.46 4.49
C ILE A 117 -18.93 -0.82 4.67
N MET A 118 -18.33 -1.99 4.45
CA MET A 118 -18.98 -3.30 4.66
C MET A 118 -19.33 -3.54 6.14
N ASN A 119 -18.54 -3.02 7.08
CA ASN A 119 -18.71 -3.15 8.52
C ASN A 119 -19.50 -1.98 9.15
N GLN A 120 -20.47 -1.40 8.43
CA GLN A 120 -21.36 -0.34 8.92
C GLN A 120 -20.63 0.94 9.36
N GLY A 121 -19.47 1.24 8.76
CA GLY A 121 -18.79 2.52 8.96
C GLY A 121 -17.99 2.66 10.26
N LYS A 122 -17.69 1.54 10.96
CA LYS A 122 -16.82 1.57 12.14
C LYS A 122 -15.49 2.26 11.83
N LYS A 123 -15.05 3.18 12.69
CA LYS A 123 -13.80 3.91 12.51
C LYS A 123 -12.62 2.93 12.43
N LEU A 124 -11.73 3.14 11.47
CA LEU A 124 -10.55 2.30 11.25
C LEU A 124 -9.42 2.58 12.26
N PHE A 125 -9.34 3.83 12.73
CA PHE A 125 -8.37 4.32 13.69
C PHE A 125 -8.94 5.57 14.36
N THR A 126 -8.33 5.98 15.48
CA THR A 126 -8.62 7.25 16.14
C THR A 126 -7.64 8.31 15.63
N LYS A 127 -8.08 9.55 15.49
CA LYS A 127 -7.17 10.64 15.07
C LYS A 127 -6.02 10.73 16.07
N GLU A 128 -4.79 10.80 15.55
CA GLU A 128 -3.56 10.93 16.35
C GLU A 128 -3.23 9.71 17.24
N ASP A 129 -3.80 8.54 16.94
CA ASP A 129 -3.44 7.29 17.63
C ASP A 129 -2.07 6.72 17.25
N GLY A 130 -1.44 7.27 16.21
CA GLY A 130 -0.11 6.86 15.74
C GLY A 130 -0.10 5.46 15.12
N SER A 131 -1.26 4.86 14.86
CA SER A 131 -1.35 3.52 14.30
C SER A 131 -0.75 3.47 12.89
N PRO A 132 -0.19 2.32 12.46
CA PRO A 132 0.31 2.17 11.09
C PRO A 132 -0.74 2.53 10.03
N LEU A 133 -2.02 2.27 10.29
CA LEU A 133 -3.10 2.59 9.36
C LEU A 133 -3.38 4.10 9.30
N GLN A 134 -3.26 4.83 10.43
CA GLN A 134 -3.31 6.28 10.42
C GLN A 134 -2.13 6.86 9.62
N ARG A 135 -0.91 6.37 9.84
CA ARG A 135 0.29 6.83 9.11
C ARG A 135 0.18 6.53 7.61
N LEU A 136 -0.33 5.36 7.24
CA LEU A 136 -0.64 5.00 5.86
C LEU A 136 -1.63 6.00 5.24
N ASN A 137 -2.73 6.30 5.94
CA ASN A 137 -3.71 7.29 5.47
C ASN A 137 -3.07 8.67 5.30
N TYR A 138 -2.21 9.09 6.23
CA TYR A 138 -1.53 10.37 6.13
C TYR A 138 -0.63 10.45 4.89
N LEU A 139 0.27 9.47 4.71
CA LEU A 139 1.18 9.40 3.56
C LEU A 139 0.41 9.32 2.24
N GLN A 140 -0.65 8.53 2.17
CA GLN A 140 -1.49 8.41 0.98
C GLN A 140 -2.18 9.72 0.61
N ASN A 141 -2.68 10.48 1.60
CA ASN A 141 -3.30 11.78 1.35
C ASN A 141 -2.26 12.80 0.91
N LEU A 142 -1.06 12.77 1.51
CA LEU A 142 0.06 13.64 1.14
C LEU A 142 0.54 13.38 -0.29
N SER A 143 0.58 12.11 -0.72
CA SER A 143 0.92 11.74 -2.11
C SER A 143 -0.08 12.32 -3.12
N LYS A 144 -1.38 12.36 -2.77
CA LYS A 144 -2.45 12.87 -3.64
C LYS A 144 -2.62 14.39 -3.61
N HIS A 145 -2.34 14.99 -2.47
CA HIS A 145 -2.49 16.42 -2.21
C HIS A 145 -1.20 16.98 -1.61
N PRO A 146 -0.11 16.99 -2.40
CA PRO A 146 1.18 17.49 -1.92
C PRO A 146 1.09 18.96 -1.49
N ASP A 147 0.21 19.74 -2.12
CA ASP A 147 -0.12 21.13 -1.82
C ASP A 147 -0.72 21.33 -0.43
N LYS A 148 -1.53 20.38 0.07
CA LYS A 148 -2.21 20.49 1.37
C LYS A 148 -1.33 20.14 2.56
N GLY A 149 -0.22 19.42 2.31
CA GLY A 149 0.78 19.10 3.33
C GLY A 149 1.89 20.15 3.44
N LEU A 150 1.90 21.13 2.54
CA LEU A 150 2.82 22.24 2.57
C LEU A 150 2.11 23.42 3.25
N SER A 151 2.26 23.58 4.57
CA SER A 151 1.93 24.88 5.14
C SER A 151 2.84 25.95 4.51
N GLN A 152 2.41 27.21 4.45
CA GLN A 152 3.20 28.30 3.87
C GLN A 152 4.60 28.46 4.54
N SER A 153 4.79 27.88 5.73
CA SER A 153 6.06 27.72 6.46
C SER A 153 6.83 26.40 6.20
N ASP A 154 6.16 25.34 5.72
CA ASP A 154 6.77 24.07 5.29
C ASP A 154 7.28 24.12 3.84
N ILE A 155 6.89 25.16 3.09
CA ILE A 155 7.59 25.61 1.86
C ILE A 155 8.91 26.30 2.26
N SER A 156 9.58 25.82 3.31
CA SER A 156 10.98 26.14 3.60
C SER A 156 11.86 25.32 2.66
N SER A 157 11.86 25.77 1.40
CA SER A 157 13.00 25.90 0.48
C SER A 157 13.98 24.75 0.20
N GLU A 158 13.89 23.55 0.78
CA GLU A 158 14.97 22.55 0.64
C GLU A 158 14.55 21.15 0.18
N LEU A 159 13.26 20.80 0.20
CA LEU A 159 12.81 19.45 -0.16
C LEU A 159 12.06 19.44 -1.50
N ASN A 160 12.60 18.71 -2.47
CA ASN A 160 12.03 18.61 -3.83
C ASN A 160 10.85 17.62 -3.94
N ILE A 161 10.60 16.81 -2.91
CA ILE A 161 9.54 15.80 -2.88
C ILE A 161 8.88 15.72 -1.51
N SER A 162 7.58 15.42 -1.48
CA SER A 162 6.79 15.33 -0.24
C SER A 162 6.97 14.00 0.50
N ILE A 163 7.32 12.94 -0.22
CA ILE A 163 7.48 11.57 0.29
C ILE A 163 8.74 10.97 -0.35
N TRP A 164 9.52 10.23 0.44
CA TRP A 164 10.72 9.54 -0.01
C TRP A 164 10.85 8.15 0.59
N LEU A 165 11.73 7.33 0.01
CA LEU A 165 12.04 5.99 0.52
C LEU A 165 13.34 6.02 1.32
N THR A 166 13.34 5.30 2.44
CA THR A 166 14.51 5.02 3.26
C THR A 166 14.80 3.51 3.25
N ASN A 167 15.89 3.07 3.90
CA ASN A 167 16.20 1.63 4.00
C ASN A 167 15.07 0.83 4.68
N GLU A 168 14.30 1.47 5.56
CA GLU A 168 13.35 0.81 6.45
C GLU A 168 11.89 1.06 6.09
N GLY A 169 11.60 2.08 5.30
CA GLY A 169 10.21 2.45 5.03
C GLY A 169 10.04 3.69 4.17
N ILE A 170 8.79 4.16 4.16
CA ILE A 170 8.30 5.31 3.43
C ILE A 170 8.16 6.46 4.41
N GLU A 171 8.73 7.62 4.09
CA GLU A 171 8.86 8.73 5.03
C GLU A 171 8.42 10.05 4.39
N CYS A 172 7.87 10.92 5.23
CA CYS A 172 7.71 12.33 4.95
C CYS A 172 8.19 13.13 6.18
N HIS A 173 8.13 14.46 6.10
CA HIS A 173 8.58 15.36 7.16
C HIS A 173 7.87 15.15 8.51
N ILE A 174 6.63 14.64 8.52
CA ILE A 174 5.83 14.44 9.74
C ILE A 174 5.81 12.98 10.21
N THR A 175 5.90 12.02 9.30
CA THR A 175 5.65 10.62 9.66
C THR A 175 6.44 9.62 8.84
N LYS A 176 6.65 8.44 9.42
CA LYS A 176 7.33 7.30 8.81
C LYS A 176 6.47 6.05 8.94
N LEU A 177 6.31 5.32 7.84
CA LEU A 177 5.69 4.01 7.80
C LEU A 177 6.74 2.97 7.44
N LEU A 178 7.02 2.03 8.34
CA LEU A 178 8.02 0.99 8.08
C LEU A 178 7.51 -0.01 7.04
N PHE A 179 8.41 -0.60 6.24
CA PHE A 179 8.04 -1.66 5.30
C PHE A 179 7.50 -2.90 6.02
N SER A 180 7.95 -3.19 7.25
CA SER A 180 7.43 -4.25 8.12
C SER A 180 5.99 -3.96 8.60
N GLU A 181 5.67 -2.70 8.85
CA GLU A 181 4.33 -2.26 9.22
C GLU A 181 3.40 -2.30 8.02
N PHE A 182 3.87 -1.82 6.87
CA PHE A 182 3.09 -1.80 5.65
C PHE A 182 2.79 -3.22 5.14
N SER A 183 3.79 -4.12 5.14
CA SER A 183 3.59 -5.53 4.86
C SER A 183 2.62 -6.19 5.84
N SER A 184 2.69 -5.88 7.13
CA SER A 184 1.73 -6.35 8.13
C SER A 184 0.29 -5.89 7.82
N LEU A 185 0.10 -4.66 7.33
CA LEU A 185 -1.21 -4.19 6.87
C LEU A 185 -1.69 -4.94 5.62
N LEU A 186 -0.81 -5.18 4.65
CA LEU A 186 -1.15 -5.97 3.45
C LEU A 186 -1.53 -7.40 3.82
N ILE A 187 -0.81 -8.05 4.76
CA ILE A 187 -1.16 -9.39 5.26
C ILE A 187 -2.56 -9.41 5.91
N LYS A 188 -2.95 -8.37 6.65
CA LYS A 188 -4.31 -8.25 7.19
C LYS A 188 -5.37 -8.18 6.09
N LEU A 189 -5.09 -7.46 5.00
CA LEU A 189 -5.97 -7.39 3.84
C LEU A 189 -6.04 -8.74 3.11
N ALA A 190 -4.92 -9.43 2.94
CA ALA A 190 -4.85 -10.76 2.36
C ALA A 190 -5.72 -11.77 3.11
N LYS A 191 -5.59 -11.84 4.45
CA LYS A 191 -6.44 -12.69 5.29
C LYS A 191 -7.92 -12.39 5.12
N SER A 192 -8.27 -11.11 4.98
CA SER A 192 -9.65 -10.69 4.73
C SER A 192 -10.11 -11.11 3.33
N ALA A 193 -9.24 -11.03 2.33
CA ALA A 193 -9.51 -11.47 0.96
C ALA A 193 -9.70 -12.98 0.85
N GLU A 194 -8.91 -13.80 1.56
CA GLU A 194 -9.09 -15.25 1.62
C GLU A 194 -10.49 -15.62 2.17
N VAL A 195 -10.90 -14.98 3.27
CA VAL A 195 -12.23 -15.22 3.87
C VAL A 195 -13.37 -14.76 2.94
N ILE A 196 -13.23 -13.60 2.30
CA ILE A 196 -14.27 -13.01 1.45
C ILE A 196 -14.39 -13.75 0.11
N SER A 197 -13.28 -14.19 -0.47
CA SER A 197 -13.27 -14.89 -1.76
C SER A 197 -13.80 -16.32 -1.66
N ASN A 198 -13.69 -16.95 -0.48
CA ASN A 198 -14.17 -18.30 -0.21
C ASN A 198 -15.19 -18.34 0.95
N PRO A 199 -16.41 -17.80 0.76
CA PRO A 199 -17.41 -17.75 1.82
C PRO A 199 -17.86 -19.17 2.22
N PRO A 200 -17.98 -19.46 3.53
CA PRO A 200 -18.43 -20.77 4.00
C PRO A 200 -19.90 -21.01 3.62
N LEU A 201 -20.24 -22.26 3.27
CA LEU A 201 -21.59 -22.66 2.86
C LEU A 201 -22.67 -22.32 3.91
N SER A 202 -22.32 -22.26 5.20
CA SER A 202 -23.23 -21.94 6.30
C SER A 202 -23.75 -20.48 6.30
N SER A 203 -23.10 -19.58 5.58
CA SER A 203 -23.53 -18.17 5.44
C SER A 203 -24.82 -18.00 4.60
N GLN A 204 -25.28 -19.05 3.92
CA GLN A 204 -26.50 -19.05 3.10
C GLN A 204 -27.81 -18.87 3.89
N LYS A 205 -27.86 -19.24 5.19
CA LYS A 205 -29.12 -19.29 5.94
C LYS A 205 -29.65 -17.96 6.48
N LYS A 206 -28.89 -16.85 6.38
CA LYS A 206 -29.30 -15.56 7.00
C LYS A 206 -30.04 -14.59 6.07
N ASN A 207 -30.16 -14.89 4.78
CA ASN A 207 -30.72 -13.94 3.79
C ASN A 207 -31.99 -14.46 3.08
N ILE A 208 -32.69 -15.44 3.66
CA ILE A 208 -33.99 -15.90 3.20
C ILE A 208 -34.97 -15.84 4.39
N THR A 209 -35.29 -14.61 4.80
CA THR A 209 -36.49 -14.27 5.58
C THR A 209 -36.86 -12.85 5.21
#